data_AF-A0A9E3EUE1-F1
#
_entry.id   AF-A0A9E3EUE1-F1
#
_cell.length_a   1.000
_cell.length_b   1.000
_cell.length_c   1.000
_cell.angle_alpha   90.00
_cell.angle_beta   90.00
_cell.angle_gamma   90.00
#
_symmetry.space_group_name_H-M   'P 1'
#
loop_
_entity.id
_entity.type
_entity.pdbx_description
1 polymer ?
#
loop_
_entity_poly.entity_id
_entity_poly.type
_entity_poly.pdbx_seq_one_letter_code
_entity_poly.pdbx_strand_id
1 'polypeptide(L)'
;MKKTDPVEIDYKTLGTIPLDELKQAIWEDIEALREEFGVSFVTGVKLVVPATNEFGDPLVVKRLSTGAAVKRLDTHHYHPACLDYKL
;
A
#
# COMPACT_ATOMS: atom_id res chain seq x y z
N MET A 1 -17.78 -17.93 12.53
CA MET A 1 -17.31 -17.00 11.47
C MET A 1 -16.27 -17.74 10.65
N LYS A 2 -16.50 -17.95 9.34
CA LYS A 2 -15.43 -18.47 8.47
C LYS A 2 -14.32 -17.43 8.46
N LYS A 3 -13.10 -17.80 8.82
CA LYS A 3 -11.92 -16.97 8.56
C LYS A 3 -11.81 -16.87 7.05
N THR A 4 -12.14 -15.71 6.50
CA THR A 4 -11.80 -15.40 5.12
C THR A 4 -10.32 -15.06 5.16
N ASP A 5 -9.49 -15.91 4.56
CA ASP A 5 -8.07 -15.60 4.45
C ASP A 5 -7.91 -14.39 3.53
N PRO A 6 -7.09 -13.40 3.91
CA PRO A 6 -6.85 -12.22 3.07
C PRO A 6 -6.13 -12.65 1.78
N VAL A 7 -6.45 -11.97 0.68
CA VAL A 7 -5.70 -12.12 -0.57
C VAL A 7 -4.39 -11.36 -0.42
N GLU A 8 -3.26 -12.06 -0.48
CA GLU A 8 -1.92 -11.48 -0.48
C GLU A 8 -1.44 -11.31 -1.92
N ILE A 9 -1.09 -10.08 -2.29
CA ILE A 9 -0.44 -9.76 -3.58
C ILE A 9 1.04 -9.53 -3.29
N ASP A 10 1.90 -10.39 -3.82
CA ASP A 10 3.35 -10.34 -3.59
C ASP A 10 4.09 -9.76 -4.82
N TYR A 11 4.73 -8.61 -4.63
CA TYR A 11 5.52 -7.93 -5.66
C TYR A 11 7.01 -8.32 -5.66
N LYS A 12 7.46 -9.25 -4.81
CA LYS A 12 8.88 -9.64 -4.69
C LYS A 12 9.50 -10.11 -6.01
N THR A 13 8.71 -10.69 -6.90
CA THR A 13 9.19 -11.19 -8.20
C THR A 13 9.62 -10.08 -9.15
N LEU A 14 9.17 -8.84 -8.94
CA LEU A 14 9.51 -7.69 -9.77
C LEU A 14 10.93 -7.14 -9.49
N GLY A 15 11.52 -7.47 -8.34
CA GLY A 15 12.84 -6.97 -7.94
C GLY A 15 12.83 -5.46 -7.60
N THR A 16 13.93 -4.77 -7.88
CA THR A 16 14.05 -3.33 -7.64
C THR A 16 13.44 -2.57 -8.82
N ILE A 17 12.23 -2.06 -8.62
CA ILE A 17 11.51 -1.25 -9.61
C ILE A 17 11.37 0.21 -9.14
N PRO A 18 11.29 1.17 -10.07
CA PRO A 18 10.96 2.55 -9.73
C PRO A 18 9.55 2.66 -9.10
N LEU A 19 9.36 3.68 -8.26
CA LEU A 19 8.10 3.88 -7.54
C LEU A 19 6.89 4.09 -8.47
N ASP A 20 7.12 4.67 -9.64
CA ASP A 20 6.08 4.88 -10.65
C ASP A 20 5.56 3.56 -11.24
N GLU A 21 6.44 2.58 -11.44
CA GLU A 21 6.03 1.23 -11.86
C GLU A 21 5.27 0.51 -10.75
N LEU A 22 5.72 0.62 -9.49
CA LEU A 22 4.98 0.07 -8.35
C LEU A 22 3.57 0.66 -8.25
N LYS A 23 3.43 1.97 -8.49
CA LYS A 23 2.12 2.64 -8.52
C LYS A 23 1.20 2.05 -9.59
N GLN A 24 1.72 1.81 -10.79
CA GLN A 24 0.94 1.23 -11.88
C GLN A 24 0.54 -0.23 -11.57
N ALA A 25 1.47 -1.05 -11.08
CA ALA A 25 1.19 -2.44 -10.72
C ALA A 25 0.08 -2.55 -9.65
N ILE A 26 0.18 -1.76 -8.57
CA ILE A 26 -0.86 -1.71 -7.52
C ILE A 26 -2.21 -1.28 -8.10
N TRP A 27 -2.21 -0.33 -9.03
CA TRP A 27 -3.44 0.14 -9.67
C TRP A 27 -4.10 -0.98 -10.49
N GLU A 28 -3.33 -1.67 -11.33
CA GLU A 28 -3.82 -2.78 -12.15
C GLU A 28 -4.38 -3.91 -11.29
N ASP A 29 -3.71 -4.27 -10.19
CA ASP A 29 -4.19 -5.32 -9.30
C ASP A 29 -5.48 -4.93 -8.56
N ILE A 30 -5.63 -3.67 -8.16
CA ILE A 30 -6.87 -3.17 -7.54
C ILE A 30 -8.02 -3.21 -8.54
N GLU A 31 -7.77 -2.82 -9.79
CA GLU A 31 -8.77 -2.90 -10.86
C GLU A 31 -9.15 -4.36 -11.13
N ALA A 32 -8.19 -5.28 -11.17
CA ALA A 32 -8.44 -6.72 -11.30
C ALA A 32 -9.29 -7.26 -10.13
N LEU A 33 -9.00 -6.86 -8.88
CA LEU A 33 -9.82 -7.22 -7.72
C LEU A 33 -11.28 -6.78 -7.87
N ARG A 34 -11.52 -5.62 -8.49
CA ARG A 34 -12.87 -5.13 -8.75
C ARG A 34 -13.54 -5.90 -9.88
N GLU A 35 -12.88 -6.03 -11.02
CA GLU A 35 -13.48 -6.52 -12.27
C GLU A 35 -13.55 -8.04 -12.34
N GLU A 36 -12.47 -8.72 -11.97
CA GLU A 36 -12.38 -10.19 -12.06
C GLU A 36 -12.92 -10.89 -10.81
N PHE A 37 -12.69 -10.29 -9.63
CA PHE A 37 -13.05 -10.90 -8.34
C PHE A 37 -14.28 -10.29 -7.68
N GLY A 38 -14.84 -9.20 -8.23
CA GLY A 38 -16.06 -8.55 -7.73
C GLY A 38 -15.92 -7.91 -6.34
N VAL A 39 -14.70 -7.66 -5.88
CA VAL A 39 -14.44 -7.10 -4.55
C VAL A 39 -14.77 -5.61 -4.57
N SER A 40 -15.81 -5.22 -3.83
CA SER A 40 -16.27 -3.82 -3.77
C SER A 40 -15.77 -3.03 -2.56
N PHE A 41 -15.35 -3.73 -1.49
CA PHE A 41 -14.95 -3.09 -0.23
C PHE A 41 -13.76 -3.82 0.39
N VAL A 42 -12.77 -3.05 0.86
CA VAL A 42 -11.60 -3.53 1.59
C VAL A 42 -11.46 -2.76 2.90
N THR A 43 -10.99 -3.41 3.96
CA THR A 43 -10.81 -2.79 5.28
C THR A 43 -9.43 -3.12 5.84
N GLY A 44 -8.78 -2.15 6.49
CA GLY A 44 -7.50 -2.37 7.18
C GLY A 44 -6.30 -2.65 6.26
N VAL A 45 -6.36 -2.24 4.99
CA VAL A 45 -5.26 -2.43 4.02
C VAL A 45 -3.99 -1.75 4.53
N LYS A 46 -2.88 -2.48 4.56
CA LYS A 46 -1.56 -1.99 4.96
C LYS A 46 -0.58 -2.20 3.82
N LEU A 47 -0.08 -1.11 3.25
CA LEU A 47 1.01 -1.15 2.28
C LEU A 47 2.35 -0.99 3.03
N VAL A 48 3.25 -1.96 2.89
CA VAL A 48 4.61 -1.90 3.41
C VAL A 48 5.56 -1.76 2.24
N VAL A 49 6.14 -0.57 2.08
CA VAL A 49 7.10 -0.28 1.00
C VAL A 49 8.51 -0.28 1.57
N PRO A 50 9.35 -1.29 1.27
CA PRO A 50 10.77 -1.24 1.59
C PRO A 50 11.46 -0.27 0.61
N ALA A 51 11.79 0.93 1.07
CA ALA A 51 12.51 1.88 0.24
C ALA A 51 13.95 1.40 0.01
N THR A 52 14.34 1.25 -1.24
CA THR A 52 15.69 0.88 -1.66
C THR A 52 16.24 1.90 -2.66
N ASN A 53 17.56 1.93 -2.85
CA ASN A 53 18.17 2.59 -4.01
C ASN A 53 18.02 1.73 -5.28
N GLU A 54 18.52 2.22 -6.41
CA GLU A 54 18.53 1.50 -7.70
C GLU A 54 19.31 0.17 -7.67
N PHE A 55 20.18 -0.01 -6.68
CA PHE A 55 20.98 -1.23 -6.48
C PHE A 55 20.36 -2.21 -5.48
N GLY A 56 19.23 -1.86 -4.85
CA GLY A 56 18.56 -2.69 -3.85
C GLY A 56 19.02 -2.48 -2.40
N ASP A 57 19.91 -1.52 -2.15
CA ASP A 57 20.34 -1.20 -0.78
C ASP A 57 19.24 -0.45 -0.02
N PRO A 58 19.03 -0.73 1.28
CA PRO A 58 17.97 -0.12 2.07
C PRO A 58 18.20 1.39 2.24
N LEU A 59 17.16 2.16 1.96
CA LEU A 59 17.17 3.61 2.06
C LEU A 59 16.32 4.07 3.26
N VAL A 60 16.91 4.93 4.09
CA VAL A 60 16.17 5.56 5.19
C VAL A 60 15.24 6.63 4.63
N VAL A 61 13.93 6.37 4.67
CA VAL A 61 12.92 7.35 4.27
C VAL A 61 12.98 8.56 5.19
N LYS A 62 13.29 9.73 4.65
CA LYS A 62 13.32 11.01 5.37
C LYS A 62 12.27 11.94 4.79
N ARG A 63 11.61 12.71 5.66
CA ARG A 63 10.67 13.75 5.23
C ARG A 63 11.45 14.90 4.61
N LEU A 64 11.25 15.18 3.32
CA LEU A 64 11.99 16.22 2.58
C LEU A 64 11.92 17.61 3.25
N SER A 65 10.82 17.93 3.93
CA SER A 65 10.63 19.22 4.59
C SER A 65 11.37 19.38 5.93
N THR A 66 11.75 18.29 6.60
CA THR A 66 12.32 18.34 7.97
C THR A 66 13.59 17.52 8.15
N GLY A 67 13.95 16.67 7.19
CA GLY A 67 15.07 15.73 7.29
C GLY A 67 14.86 14.58 8.29
N ALA A 68 13.76 14.57 9.03
CA ALA A 68 13.44 13.55 10.02
C ALA A 68 13.13 12.21 9.36
N ALA A 69 13.62 11.11 9.94
CA ALA A 69 13.32 9.77 9.49
C ALA A 69 11.83 9.43 9.73
N VAL A 70 11.17 8.87 8.72
CA VAL A 70 9.76 8.51 8.76
C VAL A 70 9.65 6.99 8.77
N LYS A 71 9.09 6.44 9.85
CA LYS A 71 8.81 5.00 9.97
C LYS A 71 7.35 4.64 9.62
N ARG A 72 6.48 5.65 9.60
CA ARG A 72 5.05 5.51 9.31
C ARG A 72 4.58 6.76 8.59
N LEU A 73 3.89 6.56 7.48
CA LEU A 73 3.20 7.61 6.75
C LEU A 73 1.71 7.40 7.00
N ASP A 74 1.06 8.35 7.68
CA ASP A 74 -0.38 8.34 7.78
C ASP A 74 -0.97 8.81 6.44
N THR A 75 -1.98 8.09 5.94
CA THR A 75 -2.60 8.40 4.66
C THR A 75 -3.28 9.78 4.75
N HIS A 76 -2.87 10.74 3.93
CA HIS A 76 -3.55 12.05 3.82
C HIS A 76 -4.91 11.98 3.11
N HIS A 77 -5.44 10.77 2.88
CA HIS A 77 -6.71 10.58 2.21
C HIS A 77 -7.86 11.01 3.14
N TYR A 78 -8.80 11.80 2.60
CA TYR A 78 -9.94 12.32 3.35
C TYR A 78 -10.78 11.16 3.90
N HIS A 79 -10.84 11.05 5.23
CA HIS A 79 -11.74 10.14 5.91
C HIS A 79 -13.03 10.92 6.23
N PRO A 80 -14.17 10.65 5.56
CA PRO A 80 -15.42 11.26 5.97
C PRO A 80 -15.77 10.77 7.38
N ALA A 81 -15.93 11.70 8.32
CA ALA A 81 -16.15 11.46 9.76
C ALA A 81 -17.40 10.62 10.10
N CYS A 82 -18.19 10.22 9.11
CA CYS A 82 -19.47 9.53 9.30
C CYS A 82 -19.33 8.00 9.52
N LEU A 83 -18.12 7.43 9.47
CA LEU A 83 -17.89 5.99 9.68
C LEU A 83 -17.26 5.65 11.06
N ASP A 84 -17.09 6.64 11.94
CA ASP A 84 -16.47 6.47 13.27
C ASP A 84 -17.42 5.91 14.36
N TYR A 85 -18.64 5.53 14.02
CA TYR A 85 -19.53 4.87 15.00
C TYR A 85 -19.13 3.40 15.17
N LYS A 86 -18.23 3.14 16.12
CA LYS A 86 -18.15 1.83 16.78
C LYS A 86 -19.36 1.68 17.71
N LEU A 87 -20.38 0.96 17.24
CA LEU A 87 -21.43 0.37 18.10
C LEU A 87 -20.92 -0.93 18.72
#